data_AF-A0A353FGR5-F1
#
_entry.id   AF-A0A353FGR5-F1
#
_cell.length_a   1.000
_cell.length_b   1.000
_cell.length_c   1.000
_cell.angle_alpha   90.00
_cell.angle_beta   90.00
_cell.angle_gamma   90.00
#
_symmetry.space_group_name_H-M   'P 1'
#
loop_
_entity.id
_entity.type
_entity.pdbx_description
1 polymer ?
#
loop_
_entity_poly.entity_id
_entity_poly.type
_entity_poly.pdbx_seq_one_letter_code
_entity_poly.pdbx_strand_id
1 'polypeptide(L)'
;MKSKATQRETTSKIDSAADRPKTLLEETEEDTILERNDPNSLDLSKHQIFIDTTRNSTFYESVKQWGESKWDKQSIKSSLNAINKDFKPKQIDLKNFPSHFITLRKFNDQFVLYDRCDGIDPRFEIRDTAFIFYGPLESDAESISNIISLTNNSIELELRTFQAKSNDQKSRLKIEKIDDFIYKMTYKNQTFDRVEYLTTVDGIEKFDLVVNNCPTMKMMEFDGFDEEGK
;
A
#
# COMPACT_ATOMS: atom_id res chain seq x y z
N MET A 1 70.40 -27.58 47.60
CA MET A 1 69.72 -28.13 48.79
C MET A 1 68.23 -27.86 48.66
N LYS A 2 67.39 -28.90 48.85
CA LYS A 2 65.97 -28.93 49.30
C LYS A 2 65.10 -27.70 48.90
N SER A 3 63.97 -27.82 48.21
CA SER A 3 62.79 -28.62 48.58
C SER A 3 61.69 -28.48 47.52
N LYS A 4 60.97 -29.57 47.28
CA LYS A 4 59.72 -29.70 46.53
C LYS A 4 58.53 -29.04 47.24
N ALA A 5 57.49 -28.75 46.44
CA ALA A 5 56.07 -29.10 46.58
C ALA A 5 55.16 -27.89 46.28
N THR A 6 53.98 -27.95 45.66
CA THR A 6 53.19 -28.91 44.86
C THR A 6 51.90 -28.13 44.53
N GLN A 7 51.34 -28.24 43.32
CA GLN A 7 49.88 -28.35 43.05
C GLN A 7 49.68 -28.42 41.53
N ARG A 8 49.44 -29.64 41.01
CA ARG A 8 48.14 -30.26 40.69
C ARG A 8 47.61 -29.76 39.34
N GLU A 9 47.97 -30.50 38.29
CA GLU A 9 47.12 -30.68 37.12
C GLU A 9 45.82 -31.34 37.57
N THR A 10 44.70 -30.74 37.17
CA THR A 10 43.43 -31.44 37.04
C THR A 10 42.80 -30.95 35.74
N THR A 11 42.88 -31.81 34.74
CA THR A 11 42.12 -31.76 33.49
C THR A 11 40.64 -31.56 33.79
N SER A 12 40.08 -30.41 33.40
CA SER A 12 38.63 -30.20 33.42
C SER A 12 38.02 -30.75 32.14
N LYS A 13 37.11 -31.68 32.38
CA LYS A 13 36.14 -32.33 31.51
C LYS A 13 35.56 -31.44 30.41
N ILE A 14 35.37 -32.10 29.27
CA ILE A 14 34.36 -31.83 28.25
C ILE A 14 33.00 -31.63 28.94
N ASP A 15 32.38 -30.48 28.73
CA ASP A 15 30.94 -30.33 28.83
C ASP A 15 30.40 -29.80 27.49
N SER A 16 29.30 -30.43 27.10
CA SER A 16 28.70 -30.54 25.79
C SER A 16 28.17 -29.24 25.20
N ALA A 17 28.36 -29.07 23.90
CA ALA A 17 27.71 -28.05 23.06
C ALA A 17 26.22 -28.40 22.75
N ALA A 18 25.46 -28.81 23.76
CA ALA A 18 24.07 -29.24 23.60
C ALA A 18 23.21 -28.67 24.73
N ASP A 19 23.10 -27.34 24.79
CA ASP A 19 21.95 -26.63 25.40
C ASP A 19 22.15 -25.11 25.28
N ARG A 20 22.10 -24.60 24.04
CA ARG A 20 21.74 -23.19 23.85
C ARG A 20 20.26 -23.15 23.50
N PRO A 21 19.42 -22.42 24.26
CA PRO A 21 18.02 -22.26 23.88
C PRO A 21 17.99 -21.62 22.50
N LYS A 22 17.31 -22.30 21.55
CA LYS A 22 16.93 -21.71 20.26
C LYS A 22 16.26 -20.38 20.57
N THR A 23 16.89 -19.28 20.15
CA THR A 23 16.27 -17.97 20.13
C THR A 23 14.97 -18.07 19.32
N LEU A 24 13.93 -17.42 19.83
CA LEU A 24 12.54 -17.35 19.36
C LEU A 24 12.42 -16.54 18.03
N LEU A 25 13.31 -16.84 17.10
CA LEU A 25 13.27 -16.46 15.70
C LEU A 25 13.51 -17.78 14.96
N GLU A 26 12.52 -18.66 14.99
CA GLU A 26 12.42 -19.61 13.90
C GLU A 26 12.30 -18.77 12.64
N GLU A 27 13.29 -18.89 11.77
CA GLU A 27 13.21 -18.43 10.38
C GLU A 27 11.96 -19.10 9.80
N THR A 28 10.85 -18.38 9.77
CA THR A 28 9.72 -18.74 8.94
C THR A 28 10.28 -18.69 7.52
N GLU A 29 10.49 -19.86 6.90
CA GLU A 29 10.72 -19.93 5.46
C GLU A 29 9.54 -19.23 4.80
N GLU A 30 9.74 -17.98 4.37
CA GLU A 30 8.74 -17.24 3.63
C GLU A 30 8.57 -17.98 2.30
N ASP A 31 7.41 -18.58 2.12
CA ASP A 31 7.02 -19.10 0.82
C ASP A 31 6.90 -17.89 -0.12
N THR A 32 7.90 -17.74 -0.98
CA THR A 32 8.02 -16.63 -1.94
C THR A 32 7.37 -16.97 -3.28
N ILE A 33 6.86 -18.19 -3.46
CA ILE A 33 6.21 -18.61 -4.70
C ILE A 33 4.73 -18.28 -4.60
N LEU A 34 4.31 -17.23 -5.31
CA LEU A 34 2.90 -16.89 -5.45
C LEU A 34 2.16 -17.95 -6.27
N GLU A 35 1.48 -18.86 -5.60
CA GLU A 35 0.59 -19.83 -6.23
C GLU A 35 -0.82 -19.28 -6.41
N ARG A 36 -1.44 -19.63 -7.54
CA ARG A 36 -2.87 -19.37 -7.78
C ARG A 36 -3.70 -20.36 -6.97
N ASN A 37 -4.53 -19.84 -6.07
CA ASN A 37 -5.31 -20.67 -5.16
C ASN A 37 -6.75 -20.15 -5.00
N ASP A 38 -7.66 -21.08 -4.74
CA ASP A 38 -8.97 -20.76 -4.17
C ASP A 38 -8.78 -20.59 -2.65
N PRO A 39 -9.10 -19.43 -2.06
CA PRO A 39 -8.99 -19.21 -0.62
C PRO A 39 -9.65 -20.29 0.24
N ASN A 40 -10.73 -20.91 -0.24
CA ASN A 40 -11.44 -21.95 0.49
C ASN A 40 -10.66 -23.26 0.61
N SER A 41 -9.60 -23.43 -0.19
CA SER A 41 -8.71 -24.59 -0.16
C SER A 41 -7.48 -24.37 0.74
N LEU A 42 -7.32 -23.17 1.31
CA LEU A 42 -6.18 -22.77 2.11
C LEU A 42 -6.49 -22.76 3.61
N ASP A 43 -5.45 -22.95 4.43
CA ASP A 43 -5.53 -22.77 5.88
C ASP A 43 -5.34 -21.28 6.23
N LEU A 44 -6.40 -20.48 6.12
CA LEU A 44 -6.38 -19.03 6.38
C LEU A 44 -6.09 -18.65 7.84
N SER A 45 -5.94 -19.62 8.75
CA SER A 45 -5.48 -19.39 10.13
C SER A 45 -3.97 -19.12 10.23
N LYS A 46 -3.23 -19.34 9.14
CA LYS A 46 -1.79 -19.12 9.03
C LYS A 46 -1.47 -17.95 8.11
N HIS A 47 -0.28 -17.39 8.30
CA HIS A 47 0.29 -16.47 7.33
C HIS A 47 0.60 -17.23 6.02
N GLN A 48 0.22 -16.62 4.90
CA GLN A 48 0.51 -17.12 3.55
C GLN A 48 0.27 -16.01 2.53
N ILE A 49 0.98 -16.08 1.41
CA ILE A 49 0.81 -15.16 0.29
C ILE A 49 0.41 -15.98 -0.94
N PHE A 50 -0.64 -15.56 -1.64
CA PHE A 50 -1.16 -16.31 -2.79
C PHE A 50 -1.90 -15.38 -3.77
N ILE A 51 -2.22 -15.91 -4.95
CA ILE A 51 -3.04 -15.22 -5.95
C ILE A 51 -4.45 -15.80 -5.91
N ASP A 52 -5.41 -14.99 -5.48
CA ASP A 52 -6.82 -15.30 -5.54
C ASP A 52 -7.39 -15.03 -6.94
N THR A 53 -7.91 -16.10 -7.58
CA THR A 53 -8.52 -16.02 -8.91
C THR A 53 -10.05 -16.16 -8.92
N THR A 54 -10.68 -16.31 -7.75
CA THR A 54 -12.10 -16.70 -7.63
C THR A 54 -13.08 -15.56 -7.89
N ARG A 55 -12.63 -14.30 -7.73
CA ARG A 55 -13.41 -13.06 -7.89
C ARG A 55 -14.61 -12.89 -6.94
N ASN A 56 -14.88 -13.85 -6.07
CA ASN A 56 -16.02 -13.87 -5.16
C ASN A 56 -15.62 -14.21 -3.72
N SER A 57 -14.32 -14.24 -3.43
CA SER A 57 -13.82 -14.46 -2.08
C SER A 57 -14.11 -13.28 -1.15
N THR A 58 -13.93 -13.52 0.15
CA THR A 58 -13.96 -12.46 1.17
C THR A 58 -12.90 -11.38 0.93
N PHE A 59 -11.77 -11.73 0.31
CA PHE A 59 -10.70 -10.78 -0.01
C PHE A 59 -11.13 -9.81 -1.12
N TYR A 60 -11.74 -10.32 -2.20
CA TYR A 60 -12.32 -9.48 -3.24
C TYR A 60 -13.42 -8.57 -2.71
N GLU A 61 -14.32 -9.12 -1.89
CA GLU A 61 -15.40 -8.34 -1.27
C GLU A 61 -14.84 -7.26 -0.34
N SER A 62 -13.77 -7.55 0.43
CA SER A 62 -13.07 -6.55 1.24
C SER A 62 -12.53 -5.40 0.38
N VAL A 63 -11.89 -5.71 -0.75
CA VAL A 63 -11.38 -4.69 -1.68
C VAL A 63 -12.52 -3.86 -2.27
N LYS A 64 -13.63 -4.49 -2.67
CA LYS A 64 -14.79 -3.87 -3.30
C LYS A 64 -15.62 -3.01 -2.35
N GLN A 65 -15.80 -3.46 -1.12
CA GLN A 65 -16.67 -2.83 -0.12
C GLN A 65 -15.91 -1.92 0.85
N TRP A 66 -14.60 -1.74 0.65
CA TRP A 66 -13.81 -0.85 1.48
C TRP A 66 -14.43 0.56 1.53
N GLY A 67 -14.40 1.15 2.72
CA GLY A 67 -14.85 2.52 2.93
C GLY A 67 -14.07 3.21 4.05
N GLU A 68 -14.17 4.53 4.08
CA GLU A 68 -13.46 5.38 5.03
C GLU A 68 -13.76 5.05 6.49
N SER A 69 -12.68 4.86 7.25
CA SER A 69 -12.73 4.77 8.70
C SER A 69 -12.99 6.14 9.34
N LYS A 70 -13.25 6.14 10.66
CA LYS A 70 -13.33 7.37 11.45
C LYS A 70 -12.01 8.15 11.44
N TRP A 71 -10.88 7.45 11.42
CA TRP A 71 -9.55 8.04 11.44
C TRP A 71 -9.23 8.72 10.11
N ASP A 72 -9.62 8.11 8.99
CA ASP A 72 -9.48 8.70 7.65
C ASP A 72 -10.22 10.03 7.57
N LYS A 73 -11.49 10.03 7.98
CA LYS A 73 -12.33 11.24 8.01
C LYS A 73 -11.71 12.34 8.86
N GLN A 74 -11.12 11.99 10.00
CA GLN A 74 -10.46 12.95 10.87
C GLN A 74 -9.18 13.51 10.24
N SER A 75 -8.35 12.66 9.64
CA SER A 75 -7.11 13.08 8.97
C SER A 75 -7.41 14.00 7.79
N ILE A 76 -8.33 13.59 6.91
CA ILE A 76 -8.80 14.38 5.77
C ILE A 76 -9.31 15.74 6.22
N LYS A 77 -10.17 15.77 7.24
CA LYS A 77 -10.70 17.03 7.78
C LYS A 77 -9.58 17.92 8.32
N SER A 78 -8.61 17.34 9.03
CA SER A 78 -7.46 18.07 9.56
C SER A 78 -6.66 18.71 8.42
N SER A 79 -6.33 17.93 7.38
CA SER A 79 -5.57 18.42 6.24
C SER A 79 -6.28 19.54 5.49
N LEU A 80 -7.55 19.33 5.17
CA LEU A 80 -8.35 20.34 4.46
C LEU A 80 -8.54 21.62 5.28
N ASN A 81 -8.75 21.52 6.60
CA ASN A 81 -8.87 22.71 7.45
C ASN A 81 -7.58 23.53 7.47
N ALA A 82 -6.42 22.87 7.52
CA ALA A 82 -5.13 23.55 7.52
C ALA A 82 -4.84 24.21 6.17
N ILE A 83 -5.10 23.50 5.06
CA ILE A 83 -4.89 24.01 3.70
C ILE A 83 -5.85 25.17 3.39
N ASN A 84 -7.11 25.06 3.79
CA ASN A 84 -8.17 26.01 3.42
C ASN A 84 -8.32 27.19 4.38
N LYS A 85 -7.48 27.29 5.42
CA LYS A 85 -7.49 28.41 6.36
C LYS A 85 -7.42 29.77 5.65
N ASP A 86 -6.55 29.87 4.65
CA ASP A 86 -6.29 31.09 3.87
C ASP A 86 -6.52 30.87 2.35
N PHE A 87 -7.24 29.81 1.99
CA PHE A 87 -7.45 29.39 0.61
C PHE A 87 -8.87 28.90 0.40
N LYS A 88 -9.49 29.32 -0.71
CA LYS A 88 -10.83 28.85 -1.10
C LYS A 88 -10.70 27.81 -2.21
N PRO A 89 -11.04 26.54 -1.98
CA PRO A 89 -11.03 25.51 -3.01
C PRO A 89 -11.93 25.83 -4.19
N LYS A 90 -11.52 25.38 -5.36
CA LYS A 90 -12.34 25.37 -6.56
C LYS A 90 -13.24 24.14 -6.55
N GLN A 91 -14.52 24.35 -6.84
CA GLN A 91 -15.46 23.26 -7.03
C GLN A 91 -15.32 22.65 -8.42
N ILE A 92 -15.45 21.33 -8.51
CA ILE A 92 -15.47 20.55 -9.75
C ILE A 92 -16.75 19.72 -9.86
N ASP A 93 -17.26 19.62 -11.08
CA ASP A 93 -18.23 18.61 -11.49
C ASP A 93 -17.49 17.63 -12.42
N LEU A 94 -17.32 16.39 -11.96
CA LEU A 94 -16.60 15.34 -12.70
C LEU A 94 -17.38 14.82 -13.91
N LYS A 95 -18.66 15.17 -14.05
CA LYS A 95 -19.55 14.63 -15.09
C LYS A 95 -19.54 13.10 -15.05
N ASN A 96 -18.97 12.47 -16.07
CA ASN A 96 -18.87 11.00 -16.19
C ASN A 96 -17.46 10.47 -15.87
N PHE A 97 -16.52 11.33 -15.47
CA PHE A 97 -15.19 10.88 -15.10
C PHE A 97 -15.22 10.18 -13.73
N PRO A 98 -14.56 9.02 -13.56
CA PRO A 98 -14.58 8.31 -12.29
C PRO A 98 -13.99 9.13 -11.14
N SER A 99 -14.56 9.00 -9.95
CA SER A 99 -14.08 9.67 -8.75
C SER A 99 -13.25 8.78 -7.85
N HIS A 100 -13.42 7.45 -7.89
CA HIS A 100 -12.78 6.51 -6.98
C HIS A 100 -11.82 5.58 -7.72
N PHE A 101 -10.60 5.47 -7.21
CA PHE A 101 -9.53 4.71 -7.82
C PHE A 101 -8.81 3.81 -6.82
N ILE A 102 -8.46 2.62 -7.26
CA ILE A 102 -7.75 1.59 -6.51
C ILE A 102 -6.44 1.31 -7.22
N THR A 103 -5.35 1.23 -6.48
CA THR A 103 -4.03 0.95 -7.05
C THR A 103 -3.96 -0.45 -7.65
N LEU A 104 -3.30 -0.54 -8.80
CA LEU A 104 -2.86 -1.77 -9.44
C LEU A 104 -1.34 -1.86 -9.28
N ARG A 105 -0.85 -3.05 -8.95
CA ARG A 105 0.57 -3.40 -8.98
C ARG A 105 0.90 -4.13 -10.26
N LYS A 106 2.18 -4.18 -10.61
CA LYS A 106 2.67 -5.04 -11.68
C LYS A 106 3.33 -6.28 -11.10
N PHE A 107 2.98 -7.44 -11.62
CA PHE A 107 3.57 -8.71 -11.27
C PHE A 107 3.70 -9.55 -12.53
N ASN A 108 4.94 -9.89 -12.92
CA ASN A 108 5.22 -10.63 -14.16
C ASN A 108 4.57 -9.98 -15.40
N ASP A 109 4.76 -8.66 -15.56
CA ASP A 109 4.20 -7.83 -16.64
C ASP A 109 2.65 -7.76 -16.69
N GLN A 110 1.96 -8.25 -15.65
CA GLN A 110 0.52 -8.20 -15.53
C GLN A 110 0.08 -7.25 -14.42
N PHE A 111 -1.04 -6.56 -14.63
CA PHE A 111 -1.66 -5.77 -13.58
C PHE A 111 -2.45 -6.66 -12.62
N VAL A 112 -2.21 -6.47 -11.32
CA VAL A 112 -2.88 -7.19 -10.24
C VAL A 112 -3.32 -6.22 -9.15
N LEU A 113 -4.34 -6.60 -8.41
CA LEU A 113 -4.71 -5.96 -7.14
C LEU A 113 -3.83 -6.51 -6.02
N TYR A 114 -3.74 -5.78 -4.91
CA TYR A 114 -3.04 -6.22 -3.72
C TYR A 114 -3.89 -6.04 -2.46
N ASP A 115 -4.15 -7.13 -1.75
CA ASP A 115 -4.70 -7.12 -0.40
C ASP A 115 -3.56 -7.30 0.61
N ARG A 116 -3.28 -6.21 1.31
CA ARG A 116 -2.13 -6.09 2.20
C ARG A 116 -2.39 -6.78 3.52
N CYS A 117 -1.30 -7.09 4.20
CA CYS A 117 -1.35 -7.56 5.58
C CYS A 117 -1.81 -6.46 6.55
N ASP A 118 -1.39 -5.22 6.30
CA ASP A 118 -1.84 -4.05 7.05
C ASP A 118 -2.47 -2.95 6.21
N GLY A 119 -3.52 -2.36 6.78
CA GLY A 119 -4.20 -1.22 6.20
C GLY A 119 -4.83 -1.52 4.86
N ILE A 120 -4.59 -0.64 3.90
CA ILE A 120 -5.04 -0.80 2.51
C ILE A 120 -3.93 -0.48 1.53
N ASP A 121 -3.95 -1.15 0.38
CA ASP A 121 -3.16 -0.64 -0.74
C ASP A 121 -3.69 0.74 -1.16
N PRO A 122 -2.84 1.68 -1.61
CA PRO A 122 -3.26 3.05 -1.79
C PRO A 122 -4.52 3.19 -2.64
N ARG A 123 -5.39 4.10 -2.22
CA ARG A 123 -6.60 4.46 -2.96
C ARG A 123 -6.68 5.96 -3.11
N PHE A 124 -7.40 6.40 -4.13
CA PHE A 124 -7.51 7.81 -4.44
C PHE A 124 -8.96 8.17 -4.72
N GLU A 125 -9.37 9.34 -4.25
CA GLU A 125 -10.71 9.86 -4.48
C GLU A 125 -10.66 11.32 -4.92
N ILE A 126 -11.42 11.67 -5.95
CA ILE A 126 -11.66 13.06 -6.32
C ILE A 126 -13.05 13.45 -5.83
N ARG A 127 -13.08 14.36 -4.86
CA ARG A 127 -14.29 15.01 -4.35
C ARG A 127 -14.47 16.37 -4.99
N ASP A 128 -15.64 16.97 -4.80
CA ASP A 128 -16.03 18.27 -5.36
C ASP A 128 -14.99 19.37 -5.16
N THR A 129 -14.19 19.33 -4.10
CA THR A 129 -13.21 20.39 -3.79
C THR A 129 -11.83 19.85 -3.42
N ALA A 130 -11.63 18.54 -3.46
CA ALA A 130 -10.44 17.93 -2.90
C ALA A 130 -10.02 16.67 -3.67
N PHE A 131 -8.73 16.39 -3.63
CA PHE A 131 -8.16 15.11 -3.97
C PHE A 131 -7.73 14.42 -2.68
N ILE A 132 -8.18 13.19 -2.47
CA ILE A 132 -7.94 12.41 -1.26
C ILE A 132 -6.98 11.27 -1.59
N PHE A 133 -5.99 11.10 -0.71
CA PHE A 133 -5.08 9.97 -0.70
C PHE A 133 -5.40 9.10 0.50
N TYR A 134 -5.72 7.83 0.25
CA TYR A 134 -5.83 6.83 1.29
C TYR A 134 -4.57 5.97 1.26
N GLY A 135 -3.75 6.07 2.30
CA GLY A 135 -2.54 5.28 2.44
C GLY A 135 -2.73 4.05 3.32
N PRO A 136 -1.75 3.15 3.37
CA PRO A 136 -1.77 1.98 4.24
C PRO A 136 -1.90 2.33 5.74
N LEU A 137 -1.37 3.47 6.16
CA LEU A 137 -1.36 3.87 7.57
C LEU A 137 -2.17 5.14 7.82
N GLU A 138 -2.15 6.08 6.88
CA GLU A 138 -2.75 7.40 7.05
C GLU A 138 -3.38 7.88 5.76
N SER A 139 -4.46 8.63 5.91
CA SER A 139 -5.12 9.34 4.82
C SER A 139 -4.71 10.80 4.81
N ASP A 140 -4.60 11.39 3.64
CA ASP A 140 -4.29 12.82 3.46
C ASP A 140 -5.21 13.42 2.38
N ALA A 141 -5.27 14.73 2.31
CA ALA A 141 -6.10 15.44 1.35
C ALA A 141 -5.47 16.75 0.90
N GLU A 142 -5.66 17.07 -0.37
CA GLU A 142 -5.24 18.32 -0.98
C GLU A 142 -6.46 19.00 -1.62
N SER A 143 -6.48 20.33 -1.59
CA SER A 143 -7.64 21.07 -2.11
C SER A 143 -7.44 21.41 -3.57
N ILE A 144 -8.49 21.32 -4.38
CA ILE A 144 -8.41 21.64 -5.80
C ILE A 144 -8.22 23.16 -5.95
N SER A 145 -7.13 23.59 -6.57
CA SER A 145 -6.87 25.00 -6.85
C SER A 145 -7.30 25.41 -8.25
N ASN A 146 -7.04 24.55 -9.23
CA ASN A 146 -7.46 24.78 -10.59
C ASN A 146 -7.77 23.48 -11.33
N ILE A 147 -8.69 23.57 -12.28
CA ILE A 147 -9.00 22.50 -13.22
C ILE A 147 -8.27 22.87 -14.51
N ILE A 148 -7.23 22.13 -14.84
CA ILE A 148 -6.41 22.38 -16.04
C ILE A 148 -7.12 21.76 -17.26
N SER A 149 -7.56 20.52 -17.14
CA SER A 149 -8.38 19.85 -18.16
C SER A 149 -9.30 18.80 -17.54
N LEU A 150 -10.45 18.55 -18.18
CA LEU A 150 -11.38 17.48 -17.83
C LEU A 150 -12.07 16.97 -19.10
N THR A 151 -11.91 15.67 -19.35
CA THR A 151 -12.58 14.91 -20.41
C THR A 151 -13.17 13.63 -19.81
N ASN A 152 -13.85 12.81 -20.63
CA ASN A 152 -14.32 11.50 -20.17
C ASN A 152 -13.16 10.52 -19.89
N ASN A 153 -11.99 10.75 -20.47
CA ASN A 153 -10.84 9.84 -20.39
C ASN A 153 -9.66 10.40 -19.60
N SER A 154 -9.69 11.68 -19.22
CA SER A 154 -8.57 12.30 -18.51
C SER A 154 -9.02 13.46 -17.65
N ILE A 155 -8.34 13.64 -16.54
CA ILE A 155 -8.43 14.83 -15.70
C ILE A 155 -7.04 15.32 -15.37
N GLU A 156 -6.89 16.64 -15.32
CA GLU A 156 -5.68 17.28 -14.85
C GLU A 156 -6.03 18.45 -13.93
N LEU A 157 -5.48 18.40 -12.72
CA LEU A 157 -5.75 19.33 -11.64
C LEU A 157 -4.45 19.97 -11.16
N GLU A 158 -4.54 21.28 -10.87
CA GLU A 158 -3.63 21.90 -9.91
C GLU A 158 -4.27 21.76 -8.52
N LEU A 159 -3.47 21.34 -7.56
CA LEU A 159 -3.86 21.13 -6.17
C LEU A 159 -3.09 22.10 -5.28
N ARG A 160 -3.72 22.48 -4.17
CA ARG A 160 -3.14 23.22 -3.06
C ARG A 160 -2.71 22.23 -1.99
N THR A 161 -1.43 22.29 -1.61
CA THR A 161 -0.80 21.40 -0.62
C THR A 161 -0.08 22.17 0.49
N PHE A 162 0.56 21.46 1.41
CA PHE A 162 1.37 22.02 2.48
C PHE A 162 2.71 22.56 1.98
N GLN A 163 3.24 23.58 2.67
CA GLN A 163 4.55 24.14 2.35
C GLN A 163 5.68 23.11 2.48
N ALA A 164 5.51 22.12 3.37
CA ALA A 164 6.45 21.01 3.53
C ALA A 164 6.58 20.12 2.28
N LYS A 165 5.55 20.06 1.41
CA LYS A 165 5.60 19.30 0.15
C LYS A 165 6.04 20.16 -1.05
N SER A 166 5.77 21.47 -1.01
CA SER A 166 6.16 22.40 -2.06
C SER A 166 6.23 23.84 -1.54
N ASN A 167 7.29 24.57 -1.89
CA ASN A 167 7.47 25.96 -1.44
C ASN A 167 6.36 26.90 -1.93
N ASP A 168 5.82 26.66 -3.13
CA ASP A 168 4.68 27.39 -3.69
C ASP A 168 3.32 26.81 -3.26
N GLN A 169 3.35 25.75 -2.44
CA GLN A 169 2.19 25.01 -1.96
C GLN A 169 1.33 24.46 -3.09
N LYS A 170 1.94 24.09 -4.22
CA LYS A 170 1.27 23.49 -5.37
C LYS A 170 1.72 22.07 -5.61
N SER A 171 0.77 21.27 -6.08
CA SER A 171 0.94 19.93 -6.62
C SER A 171 0.14 19.83 -7.91
N ARG A 172 0.53 18.90 -8.78
CA ARG A 172 -0.14 18.63 -10.05
C ARG A 172 -0.54 17.17 -10.08
N LEU A 173 -1.81 16.92 -10.37
CA LEU A 173 -2.37 15.60 -10.56
C LEU A 173 -2.85 15.46 -12.01
N LYS A 174 -2.48 14.37 -12.65
CA LYS A 174 -3.06 13.93 -13.92
C LYS A 174 -3.52 12.49 -13.76
N ILE A 175 -4.75 12.18 -14.15
CA ILE A 175 -5.22 10.80 -14.29
C ILE A 175 -5.75 10.64 -15.71
N GLU A 176 -5.25 9.65 -16.44
CA GLU A 176 -5.67 9.38 -17.81
C GLU A 176 -5.94 7.89 -18.03
N LYS A 177 -7.02 7.59 -18.74
CA LYS A 177 -7.36 6.23 -19.16
C LYS A 177 -6.35 5.77 -20.21
N ILE A 178 -5.71 4.63 -19.97
CA ILE A 178 -4.73 4.02 -20.88
C ILE A 178 -5.21 2.69 -21.47
N ASP A 179 -6.19 2.05 -20.81
CA ASP A 179 -6.87 0.83 -21.26
C ASP A 179 -8.31 0.81 -20.68
N ASP A 180 -9.14 -0.15 -21.08
CA ASP A 180 -10.56 -0.23 -20.72
C ASP A 180 -10.83 -0.14 -19.22
N PHE A 181 -9.96 -0.73 -18.40
CA PHE A 181 -10.06 -0.75 -16.93
C PHE A 181 -8.81 -0.20 -16.24
N ILE A 182 -7.91 0.45 -16.99
CA ILE A 182 -6.62 0.92 -16.46
C ILE A 182 -6.48 2.41 -16.71
N TYR A 183 -6.17 3.12 -15.64
CA TYR A 183 -5.81 4.52 -15.62
C TYR A 183 -4.36 4.66 -15.17
N LYS A 184 -3.66 5.63 -15.73
CA LYS A 184 -2.36 6.08 -15.24
C LYS A 184 -2.56 7.37 -14.46
N MET A 185 -2.10 7.38 -13.23
CA MET A 185 -1.97 8.60 -12.45
C MET A 185 -0.53 9.09 -12.50
N THR A 186 -0.36 10.40 -12.62
CA THR A 186 0.90 11.09 -12.37
C THR A 186 0.62 12.19 -11.35
N TYR A 187 1.32 12.12 -10.23
CA TYR A 187 1.24 13.11 -9.16
C TYR A 187 2.62 13.71 -8.94
N LYS A 188 2.70 15.04 -8.97
CA LYS A 188 3.97 15.76 -8.88
C LYS A 188 3.88 16.96 -7.97
N ASN A 189 4.88 17.13 -7.11
CA ASN A 189 5.17 18.37 -6.39
C ASN A 189 6.70 18.61 -6.43
N GLN A 190 7.20 19.60 -5.69
CA GLN A 190 8.65 19.91 -5.70
C GLN A 190 9.52 18.82 -5.06
N THR A 191 8.96 18.04 -4.13
CA THR A 191 9.69 17.01 -3.37
C THR A 191 9.51 15.59 -3.93
N PHE A 192 8.52 15.40 -4.80
CA PHE A 192 8.05 14.07 -5.14
C PHE A 192 7.42 14.02 -6.54
N ASP A 193 7.71 12.95 -7.26
CA ASP A 193 7.14 12.62 -8.58
C ASP A 193 6.77 11.14 -8.54
N ARG A 194 5.49 10.83 -8.78
CA ARG A 194 4.95 9.48 -8.65
C ARG A 194 4.03 9.16 -9.80
N VAL A 195 4.26 7.97 -10.35
CA VAL A 195 3.35 7.31 -11.26
C VAL A 195 2.66 6.19 -10.49
N GLU A 196 1.38 5.98 -10.78
CA GLU A 196 0.62 4.84 -10.29
C GLU A 196 -0.30 4.34 -11.40
N TYR A 197 -0.61 3.06 -11.38
CA TYR A 197 -1.64 2.47 -12.23
C TYR A 197 -2.87 2.18 -11.38
N LEU A 198 -4.04 2.47 -11.92
CA LEU A 198 -5.28 2.50 -11.17
C LEU A 198 -6.39 1.77 -11.93
N THR A 199 -7.32 1.19 -11.18
CA THR A 199 -8.64 0.75 -11.67
C THR A 199 -9.75 1.46 -10.90
N THR A 200 -10.98 1.39 -11.42
CA THR A 200 -12.20 1.73 -10.67
C THR A 200 -12.78 0.47 -10.01
N VAL A 201 -13.81 0.65 -9.17
CA VAL A 201 -14.55 -0.45 -8.55
C VAL A 201 -15.10 -1.43 -9.59
N ASP A 202 -15.63 -0.92 -10.70
CA ASP A 202 -16.18 -1.74 -11.80
C ASP A 202 -15.11 -2.57 -12.53
N GLY A 203 -13.83 -2.20 -12.39
CA GLY A 203 -12.70 -2.92 -13.00
C GLY A 203 -12.08 -3.99 -12.11
N ILE A 204 -12.40 -4.04 -10.80
CA ILE A 204 -11.80 -4.99 -9.84
C ILE A 204 -11.83 -6.43 -10.34
N GLU A 205 -12.99 -6.87 -10.87
CA GLU A 205 -13.20 -8.25 -11.31
C GLU A 205 -12.34 -8.65 -12.53
N LYS A 206 -11.66 -7.68 -13.16
CA LYS A 206 -10.77 -7.91 -14.32
C LYS A 206 -9.33 -8.27 -13.93
N PHE A 207 -8.95 -8.08 -12.68
CA PHE A 207 -7.57 -8.27 -12.21
C PHE A 207 -7.51 -9.40 -11.19
N ASP A 208 -6.44 -10.18 -11.21
CA ASP A 208 -6.10 -11.11 -10.13
C ASP A 208 -5.76 -10.33 -8.85
N LEU A 209 -5.97 -10.95 -7.69
CA LEU A 209 -5.70 -10.35 -6.39
C LEU A 209 -4.57 -11.10 -5.71
N VAL A 210 -3.43 -10.45 -5.50
CA VAL A 210 -2.40 -10.95 -4.59
C VAL A 210 -2.89 -10.69 -3.17
N VAL A 211 -2.92 -11.72 -2.34
CA VAL A 211 -3.37 -11.64 -0.94
C VAL A 211 -2.19 -11.93 -0.04
N ASN A 212 -1.91 -11.04 0.90
CA ASN A 212 -0.98 -11.26 2.01
C ASN A 212 -1.80 -11.51 3.29
N ASN A 213 -2.18 -12.77 3.52
CA ASN A 213 -3.09 -13.13 4.61
C ASN A 213 -2.37 -13.11 5.95
N CYS A 214 -2.74 -12.20 6.85
CA CYS A 214 -2.15 -12.05 8.18
C CYS A 214 -3.20 -12.12 9.30
N PRO A 215 -3.57 -13.33 9.78
CA PRO A 215 -4.71 -13.49 10.67
C PRO A 215 -4.46 -13.05 12.12
N THR A 216 -3.21 -13.04 12.59
CA THR A 216 -2.87 -12.79 14.00
C THR A 216 -2.03 -11.54 14.19
N MET A 217 -0.91 -11.43 13.49
CA MET A 217 0.01 -10.31 13.57
C MET A 217 0.50 -9.89 12.20
N LYS A 218 0.90 -8.63 12.11
CA LYS A 218 1.49 -8.09 10.90
C LYS A 218 2.78 -8.82 10.56
N MET A 219 2.88 -9.29 9.32
CA MET A 219 4.07 -9.82 8.67
C MET A 219 4.61 -8.81 7.65
N MET A 220 5.74 -9.11 7.03
CA MET A 220 6.29 -8.27 5.96
C MET A 220 5.32 -8.25 4.77
N GLU A 221 5.28 -7.10 4.09
CA GLU A 221 4.49 -6.95 2.86
C GLU A 221 5.21 -7.65 1.71
N PHE A 222 4.45 -8.19 0.76
CA PHE A 222 5.00 -8.75 -0.46
C PHE A 222 5.73 -7.66 -1.26
N ASP A 223 7.01 -7.89 -1.54
CA ASP A 223 7.89 -6.96 -2.26
C ASP A 223 8.29 -7.45 -3.66
N GLY A 224 7.82 -8.62 -4.08
CA GLY A 224 8.10 -9.22 -5.39
C GLY A 224 7.30 -8.64 -6.57
N PHE A 225 6.76 -7.42 -6.44
CA PHE A 225 6.16 -6.70 -7.56
C PHE A 225 7.24 -6.16 -8.49
N ASP A 226 6.91 -6.03 -9.79
CA ASP A 226 7.84 -5.50 -10.78
C ASP A 226 8.21 -4.05 -10.40
N GLU A 227 9.51 -3.75 -10.32
CA GLU A 227 9.95 -2.36 -10.12
C GLU A 227 9.48 -1.50 -11.29
N GLU A 228 8.79 -0.39 -10.99
CA GLU A 228 8.55 0.62 -12.01
C GLU A 228 9.91 1.18 -12.46
N GLY A 229 10.24 0.98 -13.74
CA GLY A 229 11.52 1.41 -14.31
C GLY A 229 11.89 2.83 -13.88
N LYS A 230 12.99 2.93 -13.14
CA LYS A 230 13.61 4.19 -12.70
C LYS A 230 14.14 5.01 -13.88
#